data_AF-A0AAN9A839-F1
#
_entry.id   AF-A0AAN9A839-F1
#
_cell.length_a   1.000
_cell.length_b   1.000
_cell.length_c   1.000
_cell.angle_alpha   90.00
_cell.angle_beta   90.00
_cell.angle_gamma   90.00
#
_symmetry.space_group_name_H-M   'P 1'
#
loop_
_entity.id
_entity.type
_entity.pdbx_description
1 polymer ?
#
loop_
_entity_poly.entity_id
_entity_poly.type
_entity_poly.pdbx_seq_one_letter_code
_entity_poly.pdbx_strand_id
1 'polypeptide(L)'
;VIDLGSSCYENQRVYTYIQSRFYRAPEVILSAKYGMAIDMWSLGCILAELLTGYPLLPGEDEADQLACIIELLGMPPTKLLEQSKRAKHFITSKGYPRYCVTRTLPDGSTILHGGHSRRGKPRGPPGSKTLQTALKGCNDHLFLDFIQRCLDWDPATRMTPNQALRHGWLRRRLPKPPSEKSDSPASTLRTPSSSSSSRTPSSATKLNTIATSATKLRATITDDGGASTLHPRHHTKLPQITNPVT
;
A
#
# COMPACT_ATOMS: atom_id res chain seq x y z
N VAL A 1 -11.72 -5.98 9.01
CA VAL A 1 -11.98 -5.74 7.57
C VAL A 1 -13.47 -5.96 7.35
N ILE A 2 -14.14 -5.04 6.65
CA ILE A 2 -15.58 -5.07 6.34
C ILE A 2 -15.77 -4.69 4.86
N ASP A 3 -17.02 -4.74 4.36
CA ASP A 3 -17.39 -4.36 2.99
C ASP A 3 -16.65 -5.12 1.88
N LEU A 4 -16.92 -6.42 1.78
CA LEU A 4 -16.38 -7.28 0.72
C LEU A 4 -17.16 -7.17 -0.60
N GLY A 5 -18.03 -6.15 -0.77
CA GLY A 5 -18.87 -5.99 -1.97
C GLY A 5 -18.07 -5.74 -3.26
N SER A 6 -16.83 -5.27 -3.14
CA SER A 6 -15.88 -5.10 -4.26
C SER A 6 -14.81 -6.20 -4.35
N SER A 7 -14.89 -7.24 -3.50
CA SER A 7 -13.92 -8.34 -3.50
C SER A 7 -14.14 -9.29 -4.67
N CYS A 8 -13.06 -9.88 -5.18
CA CYS A 8 -13.13 -10.90 -6.23
C CYS A 8 -11.97 -11.89 -6.08
N TYR A 9 -12.13 -13.09 -6.65
CA TYR A 9 -11.00 -13.99 -6.84
C TYR A 9 -10.07 -13.42 -7.92
N GLU A 10 -8.76 -13.65 -7.78
CA GLU A 10 -7.76 -13.09 -8.69
C GLU A 10 -7.96 -13.52 -10.16
N ASN A 11 -8.51 -14.70 -10.40
CA ASN A 11 -8.85 -15.21 -11.73
C ASN A 11 -10.23 -14.76 -12.24
N GLN A 12 -11.02 -14.02 -11.44
CA GLN A 12 -12.37 -13.56 -11.75
C GLN A 12 -12.50 -12.03 -11.59
N ARG A 13 -11.52 -11.29 -12.13
CA ARG A 13 -11.52 -9.82 -12.13
C ARG A 13 -12.58 -9.28 -13.09
N VAL A 14 -13.48 -8.44 -12.58
CA VAL A 14 -14.60 -7.87 -13.35
C VAL A 14 -14.37 -6.40 -13.72
N TYR A 15 -13.81 -5.60 -12.82
CA TYR A 15 -13.75 -4.14 -12.96
C TYR A 15 -12.31 -3.63 -13.14
N THR A 16 -12.14 -2.54 -13.88
CA THR A 16 -10.85 -1.87 -14.09
C THR A 16 -10.67 -0.63 -13.21
N TYR A 17 -11.78 -0.01 -12.78
CA TYR A 17 -11.79 1.12 -11.86
C TYR A 17 -12.25 0.64 -10.47
N ILE A 18 -11.29 0.36 -9.60
CA ILE A 18 -11.51 -0.22 -8.25
C ILE A 18 -10.70 0.52 -7.20
N GLN A 19 -10.90 0.19 -5.92
CA GLN A 19 -10.31 0.85 -4.74
C GLN A 19 -10.75 2.31 -4.59
N SER A 20 -10.76 2.80 -3.34
CA SER A 20 -10.90 4.23 -3.06
C SER A 20 -9.62 4.97 -3.47
N ARG A 21 -9.76 6.15 -4.08
CA ARG A 21 -8.68 6.84 -4.82
C ARG A 21 -7.36 7.00 -4.05
N PHE A 22 -7.41 7.46 -2.79
CA PHE A 22 -6.21 7.71 -1.99
C PHE A 22 -5.41 6.43 -1.67
N TYR A 23 -6.08 5.27 -1.75
CA TYR A 23 -5.52 3.96 -1.44
C TYR A 23 -5.36 3.10 -2.69
N ARG A 24 -5.59 3.66 -3.89
CA ARG A 24 -5.56 2.95 -5.17
C ARG A 24 -4.13 2.73 -5.64
N ALA A 25 -3.82 1.49 -6.01
CA ALA A 25 -2.51 1.08 -6.48
C ALA A 25 -2.19 1.64 -7.88
N PRO A 26 -0.90 1.88 -8.22
CA PRO A 26 -0.50 2.46 -9.49
C PRO A 26 -0.88 1.58 -10.69
N GLU A 27 -0.80 0.26 -10.58
CA GLU A 27 -1.18 -0.67 -11.64
C GLU A 27 -2.67 -0.58 -11.99
N VAL A 28 -3.54 -0.20 -11.05
CA VAL A 28 -4.96 0.05 -11.31
C VAL A 28 -5.14 1.34 -12.12
N ILE A 29 -4.47 2.43 -11.70
CA ILE A 29 -4.52 3.72 -12.39
C ILE A 29 -3.97 3.62 -13.82
N LEU A 30 -2.84 2.94 -13.97
CA LEU A 30 -2.16 2.72 -15.25
C LEU A 30 -2.83 1.65 -16.12
N SER A 31 -3.81 0.92 -15.58
CA SER A 31 -4.51 -0.19 -16.24
C SER A 31 -3.55 -1.30 -16.70
N ALA A 32 -2.61 -1.65 -15.83
CA ALA A 32 -1.84 -2.89 -15.90
C ALA A 32 -2.62 -4.04 -15.24
N LYS A 33 -2.10 -5.26 -15.35
CA LYS A 33 -2.68 -6.42 -14.65
C LYS A 33 -2.50 -6.24 -13.15
N TYR A 34 -3.61 -6.17 -12.42
CA TYR A 34 -3.62 -6.09 -10.96
C TYR A 34 -3.95 -7.45 -10.33
N GLY A 35 -3.60 -7.61 -9.05
CA GLY A 35 -3.87 -8.81 -8.25
C GLY A 35 -3.89 -8.47 -6.76
N MET A 36 -3.63 -9.45 -5.90
CA MET A 36 -3.68 -9.26 -4.43
C MET A 36 -2.74 -8.17 -3.90
N ALA A 37 -1.67 -7.83 -4.65
CA ALA A 37 -0.70 -6.81 -4.28
C ALA A 37 -1.30 -5.40 -4.14
N ILE A 38 -2.48 -5.13 -4.70
CA ILE A 38 -3.15 -3.83 -4.56
C ILE A 38 -3.58 -3.56 -3.11
N ASP A 39 -3.88 -4.61 -2.35
CA ASP A 39 -4.30 -4.48 -0.94
C ASP A 39 -3.11 -4.11 -0.05
N MET A 40 -1.91 -4.63 -0.38
CA MET A 40 -0.67 -4.24 0.30
C MET A 40 -0.30 -2.79 0.04
N TRP A 41 -0.59 -2.27 -1.16
CA TRP A 41 -0.49 -0.84 -1.43
C TRP A 41 -1.45 -0.03 -0.55
N SER A 42 -2.74 -0.41 -0.53
CA SER A 42 -3.74 0.25 0.32
C SER A 42 -3.35 0.22 1.80
N LEU A 43 -2.81 -0.90 2.29
CA LEU A 43 -2.31 -1.03 3.66
C LEU A 43 -1.21 0.00 3.96
N GLY A 44 -0.22 0.16 3.06
CA GLY A 44 0.83 1.16 3.21
C GLY A 44 0.28 2.58 3.34
N CYS A 45 -0.67 2.96 2.47
CA CYS A 45 -1.34 4.26 2.54
C CYS A 45 -2.13 4.45 3.86
N ILE A 46 -2.88 3.43 4.29
CA ILE A 46 -3.68 3.48 5.53
C ILE A 46 -2.77 3.64 6.75
N LEU A 47 -1.69 2.87 6.85
CA LEU A 47 -0.77 2.96 7.99
C LEU A 47 -0.09 4.34 8.08
N ALA A 48 0.28 4.91 6.94
CA ALA A 48 0.81 6.27 6.87
C ALA A 48 -0.22 7.32 7.33
N GLU A 49 -1.49 7.15 6.94
CA GLU A 49 -2.58 8.03 7.36
C GLU A 49 -2.90 7.89 8.85
N LEU A 50 -2.90 6.67 9.39
CA LEU A 50 -3.06 6.43 10.83
C LEU A 50 -1.95 7.09 11.66
N LEU A 51 -0.70 7.11 11.16
CA LEU A 51 0.40 7.77 11.84
C LEU A 51 0.25 9.30 11.83
N THR A 52 -0.17 9.87 10.70
CA THR A 52 -0.08 11.32 10.45
C THR A 52 -1.39 12.06 10.65
N GLY A 53 -2.53 11.37 10.66
CA GLY A 53 -3.88 11.94 10.63
C GLY A 53 -4.32 12.46 9.25
N TYR A 54 -3.49 12.33 8.21
CA TYR A 54 -3.79 12.83 6.86
C TYR A 54 -3.48 11.79 5.78
N PRO A 55 -4.25 11.72 4.69
CA PRO A 55 -3.97 10.79 3.60
C PRO A 55 -2.58 11.02 3.00
N LEU A 56 -1.78 9.95 2.87
CA LEU A 56 -0.42 10.02 2.32
C LEU A 56 -0.40 10.53 0.87
N LEU A 57 -1.39 10.10 0.07
CA LEU A 57 -1.50 10.38 -1.35
C LEU A 57 -2.88 10.99 -1.69
N PRO A 58 -3.11 12.29 -1.39
CA PRO A 58 -4.42 12.92 -1.51
C PRO A 58 -4.66 13.50 -2.92
N GLY A 59 -4.80 12.63 -3.92
CA GLY A 59 -5.03 13.02 -5.32
C GLY A 59 -6.48 13.41 -5.62
N GLU A 60 -6.68 14.43 -6.45
CA GLU A 60 -8.00 14.95 -6.84
C GLU A 60 -8.75 14.07 -7.84
N ASP A 61 -8.00 13.46 -8.75
CA ASP A 61 -8.45 12.54 -9.79
C ASP A 61 -7.34 11.51 -10.07
N GLU A 62 -7.53 10.64 -11.07
CA GLU A 62 -6.54 9.60 -11.38
C GLU A 62 -5.17 10.17 -11.77
N ALA A 63 -5.14 11.29 -12.50
CA ALA A 63 -3.89 11.90 -12.95
C ALA A 63 -3.15 12.57 -11.78
N ASP A 64 -3.88 13.30 -10.94
CA ASP A 64 -3.31 13.93 -9.74
C ASP A 64 -2.93 12.89 -8.67
N GLN A 65 -3.65 11.76 -8.59
CA GLN A 65 -3.27 10.63 -7.74
C GLN A 65 -1.92 10.06 -8.18
N LEU A 66 -1.72 9.81 -9.47
CA LEU A 66 -0.43 9.35 -9.98
C LEU A 66 0.67 10.41 -9.82
N ALA A 67 0.35 11.70 -9.94
CA ALA A 67 1.30 12.78 -9.67
C ALA A 67 1.79 12.77 -8.21
N CYS A 68 0.90 12.54 -7.24
CA CYS A 68 1.28 12.37 -5.82
C CYS A 68 2.22 11.17 -5.63
N ILE A 69 1.95 10.06 -6.32
CA ILE A 69 2.79 8.87 -6.25
C ILE A 69 4.18 9.15 -6.82
N ILE A 70 4.25 9.76 -8.01
CA ILE A 70 5.51 10.07 -8.69
C ILE A 70 6.36 11.07 -7.89
N GLU A 71 5.71 12.07 -7.29
CA GLU A 71 6.38 13.05 -6.42
C GLU A 71 7.07 12.36 -5.23
N LEU A 72 6.44 11.33 -4.66
CA LEU A 72 6.94 10.59 -3.48
C LEU A 72 7.96 9.50 -3.84
N LEU A 73 7.68 8.72 -4.88
CA LEU A 73 8.41 7.48 -5.18
C LEU A 73 9.33 7.58 -6.41
N GLY A 74 9.34 8.72 -7.10
CA GLY A 74 10.02 8.85 -8.37
C GLY A 74 9.23 8.25 -9.53
N MET A 75 9.89 8.08 -10.67
CA MET A 75 9.24 7.58 -11.89
C MET A 75 8.91 6.08 -11.78
N PRO A 76 7.77 5.62 -12.34
CA PRO A 76 7.49 4.19 -12.48
C PRO A 76 8.56 3.51 -13.35
N PRO A 77 8.92 2.25 -13.05
CA PRO A 77 9.82 1.46 -13.90
C PRO A 77 9.28 1.28 -15.32
N THR A 78 10.18 1.26 -16.32
CA THR A 78 9.83 1.12 -17.74
C THR A 78 8.97 -0.11 -18.01
N LYS A 79 9.33 -1.26 -17.42
CA LYS A 79 8.57 -2.52 -17.52
C LYS A 79 7.10 -2.36 -17.13
N LEU A 80 6.81 -1.60 -16.07
CA LEU A 80 5.43 -1.34 -15.64
C LEU A 80 4.70 -0.48 -16.67
N LEU A 81 5.35 0.55 -17.22
CA LEU A 81 4.78 1.43 -18.25
C LEU A 81 4.46 0.68 -19.54
N GLU A 82 5.33 -0.23 -19.97
CA GLU A 82 5.13 -1.06 -21.17
C GLU A 82 3.93 -2.00 -21.04
N GLN A 83 3.69 -2.52 -19.83
CA GLN A 83 2.58 -3.42 -19.52
C GLN A 83 1.25 -2.68 -19.26
N SER A 84 1.28 -1.34 -19.23
CA SER A 84 0.16 -0.49 -18.81
C SER A 84 -0.60 0.07 -20.01
N LYS A 85 -1.88 -0.29 -20.14
CA LYS A 85 -2.72 0.18 -21.26
C LYS A 85 -2.91 1.71 -21.27
N ARG A 86 -2.91 2.35 -20.09
CA ARG A 86 -3.16 3.78 -19.94
C ARG A 86 -1.91 4.62 -19.70
N ALA A 87 -0.70 4.05 -19.74
CA ALA A 87 0.54 4.79 -19.46
C ALA A 87 0.69 6.09 -20.27
N LYS A 88 0.32 6.05 -21.55
CA LYS A 88 0.41 7.18 -22.49
C LYS A 88 -0.46 8.39 -22.10
N HIS A 89 -1.49 8.20 -21.26
CA HIS A 89 -2.32 9.29 -20.72
C HIS A 89 -1.61 10.10 -19.64
N PHE A 90 -0.60 9.52 -18.99
CA PHE A 90 0.07 10.13 -17.85
C PHE A 90 1.54 10.45 -18.13
N ILE A 91 2.18 9.68 -19.00
CA ILE A 91 3.59 9.82 -19.37
C ILE A 91 3.67 10.19 -20.86
N THR A 92 4.55 11.12 -21.18
CA THR A 92 4.86 11.54 -22.56
C THR A 92 5.68 10.47 -23.29
N SER A 93 5.77 10.58 -24.62
CA SER A 93 6.63 9.68 -25.42
C SER A 93 8.12 9.77 -25.06
N LYS A 94 8.56 10.90 -24.48
CA LYS A 94 9.93 11.10 -23.99
C LYS A 94 10.17 10.54 -22.58
N GLY A 95 9.16 9.88 -21.99
CA GLY A 95 9.26 9.32 -20.64
C GLY A 95 9.00 10.32 -19.51
N TYR A 96 8.65 11.58 -19.82
CA TYR A 96 8.36 12.58 -18.78
C TYR A 96 6.90 12.52 -18.32
N PRO A 97 6.62 12.72 -17.02
CA PRO A 97 5.26 12.75 -16.51
C PRO A 97 4.56 14.02 -16.98
N ARG A 98 3.33 13.88 -17.49
CA ARG A 98 2.57 14.97 -18.12
C ARG A 98 2.13 16.07 -17.15
N TYR A 99 2.11 15.80 -15.84
CA TYR A 99 1.83 16.84 -14.84
C TYR A 99 3.01 17.80 -14.65
N CYS A 100 4.22 17.42 -15.06
CA CYS A 100 5.40 18.26 -14.95
C CYS A 100 5.55 19.20 -16.15
N VAL A 101 6.15 20.36 -15.89
CA VAL A 101 6.57 21.30 -16.93
C VAL A 101 8.02 21.02 -17.29
N THR A 102 8.30 20.78 -18.57
CA THR A 102 9.65 20.49 -19.07
C THR A 102 10.32 21.77 -19.56
N ARG A 103 11.58 22.01 -19.17
CA ARG A 103 12.41 23.09 -19.72
C ARG A 103 13.71 22.50 -20.28
N THR A 104 13.95 22.72 -21.56
CA THR A 104 15.22 22.38 -22.20
C THR A 104 16.23 23.49 -21.95
N LEU A 105 17.43 23.12 -21.50
CA LEU A 105 18.56 24.02 -21.30
C LEU A 105 19.39 24.18 -22.60
N PRO A 106 20.22 25.23 -22.71
CA PRO A 106 21.10 25.43 -23.87
C PRO A 106 22.07 24.27 -24.13
N ASP A 107 22.43 23.51 -23.09
CA ASP A 107 23.29 22.32 -23.18
C ASP A 107 22.54 21.06 -23.69
N GLY A 108 21.26 21.19 -24.04
CA GLY A 108 20.40 20.09 -24.48
C GLY A 108 19.81 19.24 -23.35
N SER A 109 20.15 19.50 -22.09
CA SER A 109 19.58 18.78 -20.95
C SER A 109 18.14 19.26 -20.65
N THR A 110 17.29 18.36 -20.15
CA THR A 110 15.91 18.68 -19.79
C THR A 110 15.76 18.72 -18.26
N ILE A 111 15.15 19.79 -17.75
CA ILE A 111 14.77 19.93 -16.34
C ILE A 111 13.25 19.73 -16.23
N LEU A 112 12.84 18.95 -15.22
CA LEU A 112 11.44 18.81 -14.83
C LEU A 112 11.12 19.76 -13.69
N HIS A 113 10.10 20.57 -13.88
CA HIS A 113 9.45 21.33 -12.83
C HIS A 113 8.14 20.67 -12.45
N GLY A 114 7.80 20.77 -11.16
CA GLY A 114 6.50 20.37 -10.65
C GLY A 114 5.32 21.09 -11.34
N GLY A 115 4.13 20.54 -11.14
CA GLY A 115 2.88 21.10 -11.64
C GLY A 115 1.93 21.53 -10.53
N HIS A 116 0.67 21.76 -10.90
CA HIS A 116 -0.42 22.04 -9.97
C HIS A 116 -1.61 21.13 -10.28
N SER A 117 -2.31 20.71 -9.23
CA SER A 117 -3.60 20.05 -9.36
C SER A 117 -4.66 21.03 -9.90
N ARG A 118 -5.87 20.53 -10.20
CA ARG A 118 -6.98 21.37 -10.68
C ARG A 118 -7.39 22.41 -9.65
N ARG A 119 -7.28 22.10 -8.35
CA ARG A 119 -7.53 23.06 -7.26
C ARG A 119 -6.30 23.92 -6.91
N GLY A 120 -5.25 23.90 -7.72
CA GLY A 120 -4.06 24.73 -7.53
C GLY A 120 -3.08 24.20 -6.48
N LYS A 121 -3.22 22.96 -6.02
CA LYS A 121 -2.27 22.37 -5.04
C LYS A 121 -0.96 22.00 -5.76
N PRO A 122 0.21 22.45 -5.28
CA PRO A 122 1.47 22.12 -5.93
C PRO A 122 1.79 20.62 -5.86
N ARG A 123 2.47 20.13 -6.90
CA ARG A 123 3.06 18.79 -7.02
C ARG A 123 4.50 18.93 -7.46
N GLY A 124 5.46 18.53 -6.64
CA GLY A 124 6.88 18.55 -7.00
C GLY A 124 7.24 17.59 -8.14
N PRO A 125 8.46 17.72 -8.73
CA PRO A 125 8.95 16.78 -9.74
C PRO A 125 9.15 15.37 -9.14
N PRO A 126 9.43 14.35 -9.98
CA PRO A 126 9.60 12.98 -9.51
C PRO A 126 10.62 12.84 -8.37
N GLY A 127 10.22 12.16 -7.29
CA GLY A 127 11.06 11.86 -6.13
C GLY A 127 11.49 13.09 -5.32
N SER A 128 10.86 14.25 -5.53
CA SER A 128 11.20 15.48 -4.81
C SER A 128 10.70 15.49 -3.37
N LYS A 129 9.76 14.60 -3.00
CA LYS A 129 9.26 14.45 -1.63
C LYS A 129 9.76 13.15 -1.05
N THR A 130 10.47 13.23 0.08
CA THR A 130 10.92 12.02 0.79
C THR A 130 9.78 11.42 1.60
N LEU A 131 9.85 10.11 1.84
CA LEU A 131 8.89 9.40 2.70
C LEU A 131 8.91 9.93 4.14
N GLN A 132 10.08 10.27 4.67
CA GLN A 132 10.23 10.87 6.01
C GLN A 132 9.47 12.20 6.12
N THR A 133 9.62 13.10 5.14
CA THR A 133 8.88 14.37 5.11
C THR A 133 7.38 14.14 4.96
N ALA A 134 6.97 13.21 4.08
CA ALA A 134 5.57 12.85 3.91
C ALA A 134 4.94 12.29 5.21
N LEU A 135 5.73 11.60 6.02
CA LEU A 135 5.36 11.05 7.32
C LEU A 135 5.70 11.98 8.49
N LYS A 136 5.64 13.31 8.27
CA LYS A 136 5.78 14.34 9.33
C LYS A 136 7.07 14.23 10.14
N GLY A 137 8.17 13.83 9.52
CA GLY A 137 9.47 13.70 10.19
C GLY A 137 9.66 12.39 10.97
N CYS A 138 8.88 11.35 10.67
CA CYS A 138 9.02 10.04 11.31
C CYS A 138 10.44 9.46 11.13
N ASN A 139 11.08 9.09 12.25
CA ASN A 139 12.46 8.58 12.28
C ASN A 139 12.54 7.07 12.58
N ASP A 140 11.42 6.36 12.68
CA ASP A 140 11.42 4.90 12.85
C ASP A 140 11.79 4.22 11.51
N HIS A 141 13.06 3.90 11.35
CA HIS A 141 13.58 3.32 10.10
C HIS A 141 12.89 1.99 9.72
N LEU A 142 12.41 1.21 10.69
CA LEU A 142 11.69 -0.04 10.42
C LEU A 142 10.30 0.24 9.88
N PHE A 143 9.64 1.29 10.37
CA PHE A 143 8.36 1.73 9.82
C PHE A 143 8.54 2.30 8.41
N LEU A 144 9.56 3.14 8.19
CA LEU A 144 9.87 3.69 6.87
C LEU A 144 10.14 2.57 5.85
N ASP A 145 10.96 1.57 6.20
CA ASP A 145 11.21 0.39 5.36
C ASP A 145 9.91 -0.39 5.08
N PHE A 146 9.07 -0.60 6.11
CA PHE A 146 7.79 -1.29 5.95
C PHE A 146 6.89 -0.59 4.95
N ILE A 147 6.70 0.73 5.09
CA ILE A 147 5.88 1.53 4.17
C ILE A 147 6.48 1.54 2.77
N GLN A 148 7.80 1.71 2.64
CA GLN A 148 8.48 1.69 1.34
C GLN A 148 8.25 0.37 0.59
N ARG A 149 8.27 -0.78 1.29
CA ARG A 149 8.02 -2.09 0.67
C ARG A 149 6.55 -2.36 0.34
N CYS A 150 5.62 -1.74 1.07
CA CYS A 150 4.20 -1.73 0.71
C CYS A 150 3.94 -0.88 -0.53
N LEU A 151 4.70 0.19 -0.72
CA LEU A 151 4.55 1.15 -1.81
C LEU A 151 5.50 0.89 -2.99
N ASP A 152 5.98 -0.34 -3.16
CA ASP A 152 6.77 -0.71 -4.34
C ASP A 152 5.93 -0.56 -5.62
N TRP A 153 6.52 0.01 -6.66
CA TRP A 153 5.89 0.17 -7.97
C TRP A 153 5.57 -1.17 -8.62
N ASP A 154 6.50 -2.15 -8.57
CA ASP A 154 6.28 -3.46 -9.19
C ASP A 154 5.45 -4.35 -8.23
N PRO A 155 4.20 -4.68 -8.56
CA PRO A 155 3.36 -5.52 -7.71
C PRO A 155 3.95 -6.92 -7.46
N ALA A 156 4.88 -7.39 -8.32
CA ALA A 156 5.54 -8.67 -8.14
C ALA A 156 6.62 -8.65 -7.05
N THR A 157 7.24 -7.50 -6.78
CA THR A 157 8.25 -7.33 -5.72
C THR A 157 7.68 -6.67 -4.47
N ARG A 158 6.50 -6.05 -4.57
CA ARG A 158 5.77 -5.48 -3.44
C ARG A 158 5.58 -6.51 -2.33
N MET A 159 5.81 -6.07 -1.09
CA MET A 159 5.75 -6.94 0.08
C MET A 159 4.39 -7.62 0.18
N THR A 160 4.42 -8.93 0.40
CA THR A 160 3.23 -9.77 0.66
C THR A 160 2.84 -9.75 2.14
N PRO A 161 1.59 -10.13 2.51
CA PRO A 161 1.18 -10.22 3.92
C PRO A 161 2.10 -11.12 4.77
N ASN A 162 2.52 -12.28 4.23
CA ASN A 162 3.41 -13.20 4.95
C ASN A 162 4.81 -12.61 5.16
N GLN A 163 5.31 -11.78 4.23
CA GLN A 163 6.56 -11.05 4.42
C GLN A 163 6.37 -9.91 5.44
N ALA A 164 5.25 -9.19 5.38
CA ALA A 164 4.91 -8.13 6.31
C ALA A 164 4.88 -8.62 7.77
N LEU A 165 4.21 -9.74 8.06
CA LEU A 165 4.17 -10.36 9.39
C LEU A 165 5.56 -10.75 9.93
N ARG A 166 6.51 -11.01 9.03
CA ARG A 166 7.91 -11.33 9.36
C ARG A 166 8.83 -10.10 9.39
N HIS A 167 8.33 -8.94 9.01
CA HIS A 167 9.10 -7.70 8.95
C HIS A 167 9.54 -7.26 10.36
N GLY A 168 10.74 -6.68 10.47
CA GLY A 168 11.29 -6.25 11.77
C GLY A 168 10.40 -5.28 12.53
N TRP A 169 9.68 -4.41 11.81
CA TRP A 169 8.71 -3.48 12.40
C TRP A 169 7.59 -4.20 13.17
N LEU A 170 6.95 -5.23 12.59
CA LEU A 170 5.87 -5.98 13.24
C LEU A 170 6.40 -7.02 14.23
N ARG A 171 7.49 -7.74 13.91
CA ARG A 171 8.07 -8.76 14.81
C ARG A 171 8.55 -8.18 16.14
N ARG A 172 8.98 -6.92 16.17
CA ARG A 172 9.40 -6.25 17.41
C ARG A 172 8.21 -5.83 18.28
N ARG A 173 7.03 -5.65 17.70
CA ARG A 173 5.84 -5.05 18.33
C ARG A 173 4.76 -6.07 18.69
N LEU A 174 4.74 -7.23 18.04
CA LEU A 174 3.77 -8.28 18.30
C LEU A 174 4.27 -9.27 19.38
N PRO A 175 3.43 -9.66 20.35
CA PRO A 175 3.76 -10.74 21.26
C PRO A 175 4.14 -12.00 20.49
N LYS A 176 5.19 -12.71 20.93
CA LYS A 176 5.46 -14.04 20.40
C LYS A 176 4.24 -14.92 20.70
N PRO A 177 3.73 -15.71 19.73
CA PRO A 177 2.73 -16.72 20.06
C PRO A 177 3.30 -17.63 21.17
N PRO A 178 2.45 -18.15 22.09
CA PRO A 178 2.89 -19.13 23.06
C PRO A 178 3.59 -20.25 22.30
N SER A 179 4.87 -20.51 22.62
CA SER A 179 5.57 -21.65 22.04
C SER A 179 4.81 -22.91 22.47
N GLU A 180 4.28 -23.66 21.51
CA GLU A 180 3.86 -25.04 21.79
C GLU A 180 5.09 -25.74 22.35
N LYS A 181 5.04 -26.10 23.63
CA LYS A 181 6.03 -26.99 24.21
C LYS A 181 5.91 -28.29 23.44
N SER A 182 6.93 -28.61 22.64
CA SER A 182 7.11 -29.96 22.15
C SER A 182 7.47 -30.83 23.34
N ASP A 183 6.47 -31.25 24.11
CA ASP A 183 6.61 -32.36 25.04
C ASP A 183 6.84 -33.61 24.18
N SER A 184 8.11 -33.90 23.91
CA SER A 184 8.52 -35.19 23.38
C SER A 184 8.49 -36.17 24.55
N PRO A 185 7.62 -37.21 24.56
CA PRO A 185 7.69 -38.21 25.61
C PRO A 185 8.87 -39.13 25.32
N ALA A 186 9.82 -39.18 26.24
CA ALA A 186 10.88 -40.18 26.26
C ALA A 186 10.28 -41.59 26.29
N SER A 187 10.66 -42.42 25.33
CA SER A 187 10.25 -43.82 25.27
C SER A 187 10.83 -44.59 26.45
N THR A 188 9.98 -45.18 27.29
CA THR A 188 10.39 -46.28 28.18
C THR A 188 9.42 -47.43 27.99
N LEU A 189 9.93 -48.53 27.43
CA LEU A 189 9.23 -49.81 27.33
C LEU A 189 8.97 -50.38 28.73
N ARG A 190 7.71 -50.77 29.02
CA ARG A 190 7.37 -51.90 29.89
C ARG A 190 5.97 -52.44 29.54
N THR A 191 5.90 -53.75 29.42
CA THR A 191 4.80 -54.63 28.99
C THR A 191 3.75 -54.89 30.10
N PRO A 192 2.62 -55.57 29.81
CA PRO A 192 1.31 -55.20 30.35
C PRO A 192 0.82 -56.07 31.51
N SER A 193 -0.16 -55.56 32.26
CA SER A 193 -1.06 -56.36 33.08
C SER A 193 -2.51 -55.85 32.98
N SER A 194 -3.39 -56.81 32.68
CA SER A 194 -4.83 -56.74 32.51
C SER A 194 -5.60 -56.35 33.77
N SER A 195 -6.70 -55.58 33.63
CA SER A 195 -8.03 -55.95 34.17
C SER A 195 -9.11 -54.92 33.81
N SER A 196 -10.12 -55.40 33.10
CA SER A 196 -11.55 -55.05 33.12
C SER A 196 -12.01 -53.79 33.88
N SER A 197 -12.84 -52.95 33.24
CA SER A 197 -14.30 -52.99 33.41
C SER A 197 -15.00 -51.82 32.71
N SER A 198 -16.17 -52.15 32.19
CA SER A 198 -17.14 -51.32 31.47
C SER A 198 -17.81 -50.29 32.39
N ARG A 199 -18.18 -49.13 31.81
CA ARG A 199 -19.52 -48.52 31.97
C ARG A 199 -19.67 -47.22 31.18
N THR A 200 -20.64 -47.23 30.28
CA THR A 200 -21.40 -46.08 29.77
C THR A 200 -22.30 -45.54 30.92
N PRO A 201 -22.82 -44.30 30.87
CA PRO A 201 -23.98 -44.02 30.02
C PRO A 201 -24.02 -42.61 29.37
N SER A 202 -24.98 -42.57 28.45
CA SER A 202 -25.57 -41.53 27.62
C SER A 202 -26.03 -40.20 28.27
N SER A 203 -26.11 -39.21 27.38
CA SER A 203 -27.29 -38.36 27.07
C SER A 203 -27.30 -36.87 27.46
N ALA A 204 -27.61 -36.10 26.40
CA ALA A 204 -28.58 -35.02 26.32
C ALA A 204 -28.16 -33.57 26.68
N THR A 205 -28.02 -32.79 25.60
CA THR A 205 -28.81 -31.58 25.27
C THR A 205 -28.89 -30.45 26.29
N LYS A 206 -28.42 -29.25 25.89
CA LYS A 206 -29.22 -28.02 25.94
C LYS A 206 -28.63 -26.92 25.05
N LEU A 207 -29.45 -26.50 24.09
CA LEU A 207 -29.33 -25.22 23.40
C LEU A 207 -29.54 -24.08 24.40
N ASN A 208 -28.82 -22.97 24.21
CA ASN A 208 -29.25 -21.66 24.70
C ASN A 208 -29.11 -20.62 23.58
N THR A 209 -30.27 -20.16 23.13
CA THR A 209 -30.47 -18.98 22.29
C THR A 209 -30.46 -17.75 23.19
N ILE A 210 -29.67 -16.73 22.87
CA ILE A 210 -29.91 -15.36 23.36
C ILE A 210 -29.84 -14.41 22.17
N ALA A 211 -30.92 -13.64 22.03
CA ALA A 211 -31.15 -12.65 21.01
C ALA A 211 -30.77 -11.24 21.48
N THR A 212 -30.56 -10.37 20.48
CA THR A 212 -30.78 -8.91 20.45
C THR A 212 -29.97 -7.99 21.37
N SER A 213 -29.20 -7.06 20.79
CA SER A 213 -29.71 -5.70 20.52
C SER A 213 -28.68 -4.82 19.81
N ALA A 214 -29.15 -4.11 18.79
CA ALA A 214 -28.39 -3.11 18.05
C ALA A 214 -28.52 -1.74 18.72
N THR A 215 -27.46 -0.92 18.69
CA THR A 215 -27.56 0.51 18.96
C THR A 215 -26.68 1.28 17.99
N LYS A 216 -27.32 2.23 17.31
CA LYS A 216 -26.81 3.06 16.22
C LYS A 216 -26.29 4.36 16.82
N LEU A 217 -25.03 4.72 16.60
CA LEU A 217 -24.50 6.04 16.92
C LEU A 217 -23.98 6.72 15.65
N ARG A 218 -24.53 7.90 15.40
CA ARG A 218 -24.21 8.81 14.30
C ARG A 218 -23.33 9.92 14.87
N ALA A 219 -22.17 10.16 14.27
CA ALA A 219 -21.31 11.30 14.61
C ALA A 219 -21.21 12.26 13.42
N THR A 220 -21.48 13.53 13.70
CA THR A 220 -21.37 14.70 12.81
C THR A 220 -19.93 15.23 12.81
N ILE A 221 -19.42 15.61 11.64
CA ILE A 221 -18.10 16.22 11.44
C ILE A 221 -18.27 17.72 11.29
N THR A 222 -17.53 18.50 12.06
CA THR A 222 -17.26 19.93 11.83
C THR A 222 -15.85 20.08 11.25
N ASP A 223 -15.79 20.83 10.15
CA ASP A 223 -14.61 21.27 9.39
C ASP A 223 -13.94 22.45 10.10
N ASP A 224 -12.61 22.48 10.15
CA ASP A 224 -11.88 23.73 10.37
C ASP A 224 -10.58 23.75 9.56
N GLY A 225 -10.41 24.84 8.83
CA GLY A 225 -9.36 25.06 7.87
C GLY A 225 -8.14 25.72 8.50
N GLY A 226 -6.95 25.24 8.11
CA GLY A 226 -5.68 25.84 8.49
C GLY A 226 -4.74 25.94 7.30
N ALA A 227 -4.56 27.17 6.81
CA ALA A 227 -3.60 27.53 5.77
C ALA A 227 -2.15 27.52 6.31
N SER A 228 -1.19 27.22 5.44
CA SER A 228 -0.05 28.10 5.10
C SER A 228 1.28 27.37 4.80
N THR A 229 2.06 28.07 3.98
CA THR A 229 3.53 28.17 3.88
C THR A 229 4.28 27.30 2.87
N LEU A 230 4.88 28.03 1.91
CA LEU A 230 5.73 27.60 0.81
C LEU A 230 7.13 27.21 1.31
N HIS A 231 7.64 26.06 0.85
CA HIS A 231 9.05 25.65 1.00
C HIS A 231 9.74 25.52 -0.37
N PRO A 232 11.09 25.56 -0.42
CA PRO A 232 11.87 25.85 -1.63
C PRO A 232 11.77 24.76 -2.71
N ARG A 233 11.93 25.18 -3.98
CA ARG A 233 11.83 24.34 -5.17
C ARG A 233 13.01 23.37 -5.28
N HIS A 234 12.75 22.07 -5.16
CA HIS A 234 13.69 21.01 -5.51
C HIS A 234 13.62 20.68 -7.01
N HIS A 235 14.77 20.57 -7.67
CA HIS A 235 14.90 20.16 -9.07
C HIS A 235 15.56 18.78 -9.15
N THR A 236 15.04 17.89 -9.99
CA THR A 236 15.64 16.57 -10.25
C THR A 236 16.10 16.51 -11.72
N LYS A 237 17.38 16.19 -11.95
CA LYS A 237 17.97 15.95 -13.28
C LYS A 237 17.98 14.43 -13.52
N LEU A 238 17.35 13.97 -14.59
CA LEU A 238 17.38 12.55 -15.01
C LEU A 238 18.34 12.36 -16.19
N PRO A 239 19.07 11.23 -16.28
CA PRO A 239 19.95 10.93 -17.40
C PRO A 239 19.17 10.65 -18.70
N GLN A 240 19.78 10.97 -19.84
CA GLN A 240 19.22 10.74 -21.17
C GLN A 240 19.28 9.26 -21.55
N ILE A 241 18.18 8.71 -22.07
CA ILE A 241 18.15 7.38 -22.68
C ILE A 241 18.60 7.54 -24.14
N THR A 242 19.82 7.11 -24.44
CA THR A 242 20.29 6.93 -25.82
C THR A 242 19.75 5.60 -26.35
N ASN A 243 18.89 5.65 -27.37
CA ASN A 243 18.57 4.44 -28.14
C ASN A 243 19.79 4.05 -28.99
N PRO A 244 20.17 2.76 -29.06
CA PRO A 244 21.18 2.33 -30.00
C PRO A 244 20.63 2.45 -31.43
N VAL A 245 21.43 3.06 -32.28
CA VAL A 245 21.20 3.11 -33.73
C VAL A 245 21.53 1.74 -34.31
N THR A 246 20.58 1.15 -35.02
CA THR A 246 20.81 0.17 -36.10
C THR A 246 19.86 0.49 -37.22
#